data_AF-A0A0F2NLW5-F1
#
_entry.id   AF-A0A0F2NLW5-F1
#
_cell.length_a   1.000
_cell.length_b   1.000
_cell.length_c   1.000
_cell.angle_alpha   90.00
_cell.angle_beta   90.00
_cell.angle_gamma   90.00
#
_symmetry.space_group_name_H-M   'P 1'
#
loop_
_entity.id
_entity.type
_entity.pdbx_description
1 polymer ?
#
loop_
_entity_poly.entity_id
_entity_poly.type
_entity_poly.pdbx_seq_one_letter_code
_entity_poly.pdbx_strand_id
1 'polypeptide(L)' 'MITKELVDRINWLARKQRSAGLTDEEKAEQHRLRQKYLQGIRSQVTDAMDSIGIPPKGKHDGECSCHTCKDKDLMH' A
#
# COMPACT_ATOMS: atom_id res chain seq x y z
N MET A 1 1.49 10.50 8.81
CA MET A 1 0.07 10.77 9.10
C MET A 1 -0.65 11.14 7.81
N ILE A 2 -1.80 10.53 7.54
CA ILE A 2 -2.66 10.90 6.41
C ILE A 2 -3.46 12.12 6.85
N THR A 3 -3.35 13.23 6.11
CA THR A 3 -4.10 14.45 6.39
C THR A 3 -5.18 14.67 5.34
N LYS A 4 -6.21 15.44 5.70
CA LYS A 4 -7.31 15.74 4.78
C LYS A 4 -6.83 16.52 3.56
N GLU A 5 -5.87 17.42 3.74
CA GLU A 5 -5.28 18.24 2.67
C GLU A 5 -4.56 17.36 1.63
N LEU A 6 -3.89 16.29 2.08
CA LEU A 6 -3.21 15.34 1.20
C LEU A 6 -4.23 14.61 0.32
N VAL A 7 -5.32 14.13 0.90
CA VAL A 7 -6.40 13.44 0.17
C VAL A 7 -7.09 14.40 -0.79
N ASP A 8 -7.40 15.61 -0.34
CA ASP A 8 -8.03 16.64 -1.16
C ASP A 8 -7.16 17.02 -2.36
N ARG A 9 -5.84 17.13 -2.18
CA ARG A 9 -4.90 17.41 -3.26
C ARG A 9 -4.83 16.28 -4.28
N ILE A 10 -4.77 15.02 -3.82
CA ILE A 10 -4.82 13.84 -4.72
C ILE A 10 -6.12 13.84 -5.53
N ASN A 11 -7.26 14.12 -4.89
CA ASN A 11 -8.56 14.19 -5.54
C ASN A 11 -8.67 15.33 -6.56
N TRP A 12 -8.07 16.48 -6.25
CA TRP A 12 -8.00 17.60 -7.19
C TRP A 12 -7.17 17.23 -8.42
N LEU A 13 -5.98 16.66 -8.24
CA LEU A 13 -5.13 16.18 -9.34
C LEU A 13 -5.84 15.12 -10.19
N ALA A 14 -6.53 14.17 -9.54
CA ALA A 14 -7.30 13.13 -10.23
C ALA A 14 -8.51 13.66 -11.02
N ARG A 15 -9.12 14.78 -10.56
CA ARG A 15 -10.17 15.47 -11.32
C ARG A 15 -9.57 16.20 -12.52
N LYS A 16 -8.49 16.95 -12.33
CA LYS A 16 -7.78 17.66 -13.39
C LYS A 16 -7.28 16.71 -14.49
N GLN A 17 -6.73 15.56 -14.10
CA GLN A 17 -6.30 14.51 -15.03
C GLN A 17 -7.41 14.03 -15.96
N ARG A 18 -8.64 13.90 -15.45
CA ARG A 18 -9.80 13.43 -16.22
C ARG A 18 -10.39 14.49 -17.13
N SER A 19 -10.32 15.77 -16.75
CA SER A 19 -10.92 16.86 -17.52
C SER A 19 -9.97 17.43 -18.58
N ALA A 20 -8.75 17.78 -18.18
CA ALA A 20 -7.81 18.56 -18.98
C ALA A 20 -6.45 17.87 -19.17
N GLY A 21 -6.22 16.74 -18.48
CA GLY A 21 -4.90 16.13 -18.36
C GLY A 21 -4.05 16.80 -17.27
N LEU A 22 -2.92 16.16 -16.95
CA LEU A 22 -1.92 16.66 -16.00
C LEU A 22 -0.66 17.06 -16.76
N THR A 23 -0.02 18.14 -16.32
CA THR A 23 1.37 18.42 -16.73
C THR A 23 2.31 17.39 -16.10
N ASP A 24 3.54 17.32 -16.60
CA ASP A 24 4.50 16.35 -16.07
C ASP A 24 4.90 16.66 -14.62
N GLU A 25 4.95 17.93 -14.21
CA GLU A 25 5.14 18.27 -12.79
C GLU A 25 3.96 17.81 -11.94
N GLU A 26 2.74 17.95 -12.44
CA GLU A 26 1.54 17.53 -11.70
C GLU A 26 1.41 16.01 -11.61
N LYS A 27 1.85 15.26 -12.63
CA LYS A 27 1.97 13.79 -12.57
C LYS A 27 2.99 13.38 -11.52
N ALA A 28 4.15 14.02 -11.49
CA ALA A 28 5.19 13.74 -10.49
C ALA A 28 4.68 14.03 -9.08
N GLU A 29 3.97 15.14 -8.88
CA GLU A 29 3.35 15.47 -7.60
C GLU A 29 2.25 14.48 -7.22
N GLN A 30 1.38 14.09 -8.16
CA GLN A 30 0.35 13.07 -7.93
C GLN A 30 0.98 11.74 -7.50
N HIS A 31 2.09 11.34 -8.14
CA HIS A 31 2.81 10.13 -7.79
C HIS A 31 3.40 10.22 -6.38
N ARG A 32 4.10 11.31 -6.06
CA ARG A 32 4.67 11.55 -4.73
C ARG A 32 3.62 11.51 -3.62
N LEU A 33 2.49 12.19 -3.84
CA LEU A 33 1.38 12.22 -2.88
C LEU A 33 0.74 10.85 -2.69
N ARG A 34 0.56 10.08 -3.78
CA ARG A 34 0.05 8.69 -3.69
C ARG A 34 0.99 7.78 -2.90
N GLN A 35 2.30 7.88 -3.09
CA GLN A 35 3.25 7.09 -2.29
C GLN A 35 3.15 7.43 -0.80
N LYS A 36 3.08 8.72 -0.46
CA LYS A 36 2.92 9.17 0.92
C LYS A 36 1.60 8.68 1.54
N TYR A 37 0.51 8.68 0.77
CA TYR A 37 -0.78 8.13 1.18
C TYR A 37 -0.67 6.63 1.48
N LEU A 38 -0.12 5.85 0.54
CA LEU A 38 0.01 4.39 0.67
C LEU A 38 0.89 3.99 1.85
N GLN A 39 1.99 4.70 2.08
CA GLN A 39 2.83 4.46 3.25
C GLN A 39 2.06 4.69 4.55
N GLY A 40 1.29 5.77 4.64
CA GLY A 40 0.45 6.06 5.79
C GLY A 40 -0.64 5.00 6.02
N ILE A 41 -1.27 4.52 4.93
CA ILE A 41 -2.29 3.46 5.01
C ILE A 41 -1.67 2.15 5.46
N ARG A 42 -0.50 1.76 4.92
CA ARG A 42 0.17 0.52 5.32
C ARG A 42 0.45 0.49 6.81
N SER A 43 0.99 1.57 7.38
CA SER A 43 1.20 1.66 8.83
C SER A 43 -0.12 1.51 9.61
N GLN A 44 -1.16 2.25 9.22
CA GLN A 44 -2.46 2.15 9.90
C GLN A 44 -3.09 0.75 9.83
N VAL A 45 -2.94 0.06 8.69
CA VAL A 45 -3.43 -1.30 8.52
C VAL A 45 -2.64 -2.28 9.38
N THR A 46 -1.31 -2.17 9.41
CA THR A 46 -0.47 -3.00 10.31
C THR A 46 -0.86 -2.78 11.77
N ASP A 47 -0.95 -1.53 12.21
CA ASP A 47 -1.33 -1.18 13.59
C ASP A 47 -2.72 -1.74 13.94
N ALA A 48 -3.68 -1.64 13.00
CA ALA A 48 -5.01 -2.22 13.17
C ALA A 48 -4.98 -3.74 13.27
N MET A 49 -4.20 -4.44 12.45
CA MET A 49 -4.06 -5.90 12.51
C MET A 49 -3.42 -6.37 13.82
N ASP A 50 -2.38 -5.65 14.29
CA ASP A 50 -1.74 -5.92 15.57
C ASP A 50 -2.73 -5.74 16.74
N SER A 51 -3.58 -4.71 16.69
CA SER A 51 -4.62 -4.49 17.71
C SER A 51 -5.70 -5.58 17.75
N ILE A 52 -6.00 -6.21 16.61
CA ILE A 52 -6.99 -7.30 16.50
C ILE A 52 -6.35 -8.64 16.93
N GLY A 53 -5.03 -8.65 17.23
CA GLY A 53 -4.31 -9.84 17.67
C GLY A 53 -4.10 -10.87 16.56
N ILE A 54 -4.20 -10.45 15.29
CA ILE A 54 -3.91 -11.30 14.13
C ILE A 54 -2.47 -10.98 13.71
N PRO A 55 -1.49 -11.80 14.12
CA PRO A 55 -0.11 -11.56 13.71
C PRO A 55 -0.02 -11.65 12.19
N PRO A 56 0.70 -10.73 11.51
CA PRO A 56 0.99 -10.89 10.10
C PRO A 56 1.65 -12.25 9.90
N LYS A 57 1.23 -13.01 8.87
CA LYS A 57 1.86 -14.30 8.56
C LYS A 57 3.35 -14.03 8.33
N GLY A 58 4.18 -14.46 9.27
CA GLY A 58 5.62 -14.33 9.17
C GLY A 58 6.07 -14.92 7.84
N LYS A 59 6.96 -14.23 7.13
CA LYS A 59 7.72 -14.90 6.08
C LYS A 59 8.48 -16.01 6.79
N HIS A 60 8.15 -17.25 6.46
CA HIS A 60 8.90 -18.39 6.92
C HIS A 60 10.17 -18.46 6.08
N ASP A 61 11.29 -18.12 6.68
CA ASP A 61 12.61 -18.24 6.07
C ASP A 61 12.94 -19.74 6.04
N GLY A 62 12.80 -20.40 4.89
CA GLY A 62 13.45 -21.67 4.48
C GLY A 62 13.32 -22.96 5.33
N GLU A 63 13.14 -22.89 6.64
CA GLU A 63 13.22 -23.99 7.59
C GLU A 63 11.98 -24.04 8.50
N CYS A 64 10.78 -23.90 7.91
CA CYS A 64 9.56 -24.11 8.68
C CYS A 64 9.17 -25.59 8.68
N SER A 65 9.07 -26.18 9.88
CA SER A 65 8.65 -27.56 10.12
C SER A 65 7.12 -27.77 10.10
N CYS A 66 6.33 -26.78 9.68
CA CYS A 66 4.87 -26.93 9.61
C CYS A 66 4.46 -27.85 8.45
N HIS A 67 3.53 -28.76 8.71
CA HIS A 67 3.16 -29.84 7.78
C HIS A 67 2.33 -29.37 6.56
N THR A 68 2.04 -28.07 6.45
CA THR A 68 1.07 -27.50 5.50
C THR A 68 1.71 -26.72 4.34
N CYS A 69 3.05 -26.60 4.29
CA CYS A 69 3.75 -25.78 3.31
C CYS A 69 4.60 -26.55 2.29
N LYS A 70 4.58 -27.89 2.26
CA LYS A 70 5.43 -28.70 1.36
C LYS A 70 4.98 -28.75 -0.12
N ASP A 71 3.78 -28.28 -0.46
CA ASP A 71 3.24 -28.40 -1.83
C ASP A 71 3.26 -27.08 -2.63
N LYS A 72 4.45 -26.50 -2.82
CA LYS A 72 4.63 -25.42 -3.81
C LYS A 72 5.82 -25.59 -4.76
N ASP A 73 6.41 -26.79 -4.85
CA ASP A 73 7.46 -27.11 -5.83
C ASP A 73 7.01 -28.10 -6.93
N LEU A 74 5.73 -28.05 -7.34
CA LEU A 74 5.22 -28.82 -8.48
C LEU A 74 4.36 -27.94 -9.41
N MET A 75 4.98 -26.89 -9.93
CA MET A 75 4.63 -26.32 -11.24
C MET A 75 5.88 -25.68 -11.81
N HIS A 76 6.78 -26.50 -12.36
CA HIS A 76 7.57 -26.28 -13.58
C HIS A 76 8.05 -27.66 -14.06
#